data_AF-A0A1M3NZG4-F1
#
_entry.id   AF-A0A1M3NZG4-F1
#
_cell.length_a   1.000
_cell.length_b   1.000
_cell.length_c   1.000
_cell.angle_alpha   90.00
_cell.angle_beta   90.00
_cell.angle_gamma   90.00
#
_symmetry.space_group_name_H-M   'P 1'
#
loop_
_entity.id
_entity.type
_entity.pdbx_description
1 polymer ?
#
loop_
_entity_poly.entity_id
_entity_poly.type
_entity_poly.pdbx_seq_one_letter_code
_entity_poly.pdbx_strand_id
1 'polypeptide(L)' 'MMQGRSEADQQKLALAVLMLNMQGVKSAHEVVNKPELQSPTITRIRQKVAGMTADEIIALAAQNPSVRVAPAGR' A
#
# COMPACT_ATOMS: atom_id res chain seq x y z
N MET A 1 2.11 20.09 -17.15
CA MET A 1 1.85 20.48 -15.75
C MET A 1 1.25 19.28 -15.06
N MET A 2 1.84 18.77 -13.97
CA MET A 2 1.27 17.64 -13.22
C MET A 2 -0.06 18.11 -12.61
N GLN A 3 -1.19 17.66 -13.18
CA GLN A 3 -2.48 17.74 -12.48
C GLN A 3 -2.33 16.93 -11.19
N GLY A 4 -2.22 17.62 -10.06
CA GLY A 4 -2.17 16.97 -8.75
C GLY A 4 -3.41 16.10 -8.59
N ARG A 5 -3.22 14.85 -8.17
CA ARG A 5 -4.33 13.93 -7.87
C ARG A 5 -5.24 14.54 -6.81
N SER A 6 -6.54 14.26 -6.91
CA SER A 6 -7.49 14.59 -5.85
C SER A 6 -7.04 13.98 -4.51
N GLU A 7 -7.43 14.57 -3.38
CA GLU A 7 -7.12 14.02 -2.06
C GLU A 7 -7.57 12.58 -1.91
N ALA A 8 -8.75 12.25 -2.46
CA ALA A 8 -9.28 10.89 -2.47
C ALA A 8 -8.36 9.91 -3.22
N ASP A 9 -7.78 10.31 -4.35
CA ASP A 9 -6.88 9.44 -5.11
C ASP A 9 -5.48 9.34 -4.46
N GLN A 10 -5.04 10.38 -3.75
CA GLN A 10 -3.83 10.30 -2.93
C GLN A 10 -4.02 9.32 -1.76
N GLN A 11 -5.19 9.34 -1.11
CA GLN A 11 -5.54 8.37 -0.06
C GLN A 11 -5.58 6.94 -0.58
N LYS A 12 -6.19 6.70 -1.75
CA LYS A 12 -6.20 5.36 -2.39
C LYS A 12 -4.78 4.86 -2.66
N LEU A 13 -3.91 5.73 -3.18
CA LEU A 13 -2.51 5.38 -3.44
C LEU A 13 -1.76 5.08 -2.13
N ALA A 14 -1.92 5.91 -1.11
CA ALA A 14 -1.29 5.68 0.19
C ALA A 14 -1.74 4.32 0.79
N LEU A 15 -3.03 4.01 0.69
CA LEU A 15 -3.58 2.72 1.12
C LEU A 15 -3.01 1.55 0.31
N ALA A 16 -2.93 1.70 -1.01
CA ALA A 16 -2.34 0.69 -1.89
C ALA A 16 -0.88 0.40 -1.54
N VAL A 17 -0.07 1.43 -1.28
CA VAL A 17 1.32 1.28 -0.84
C VAL A 17 1.39 0.54 0.50
N LEU A 18 0.52 0.87 1.46
CA LEU A 18 0.44 0.17 2.74
C LEU A 18 0.10 -1.32 2.54
N MET A 19 -0.94 -1.62 1.75
CA MET A 19 -1.37 -3.01 1.48
C MET A 19 -0.24 -3.84 0.85
N LEU A 20 0.50 -3.26 -0.09
CA LEU A 20 1.63 -3.94 -0.75
C LEU A 20 2.82 -4.16 0.20
N ASN A 21 3.08 -3.23 1.12
CA ASN A 21 4.10 -3.40 2.16
C ASN A 21 3.74 -4.50 3.16
N MET A 22 2.45 -4.67 3.42
CA MET A 22 1.91 -5.68 4.34
C MET A 22 1.68 -7.04 3.69
N GLN A 23 1.91 -7.17 2.38
CA GLN A 23 1.73 -8.42 1.67
C GLN A 23 2.65 -9.51 2.24
N GLY A 24 2.06 -10.64 2.65
CA GLY A 24 2.77 -11.78 3.22
C GLY A 24 3.06 -11.68 4.72
N VAL A 25 2.73 -10.55 5.37
CA VAL A 25 2.79 -10.41 6.83
C VAL A 25 1.67 -11.21 7.44
N LYS A 26 2.01 -12.11 8.37
CA LYS A 26 1.03 -13.07 8.93
C LYS A 26 0.42 -12.61 10.25
N SER A 27 1.05 -11.68 10.95
CA SER A 27 0.58 -11.21 12.27
C SER A 27 1.14 -9.84 12.64
N ALA A 28 0.51 -9.17 13.60
CA ALA A 28 1.03 -7.94 14.19
C ALA A 28 2.36 -8.16 14.94
N HIS A 29 2.56 -9.34 15.56
CA HIS A 29 3.83 -9.69 16.19
C HIS A 29 4.99 -9.70 15.19
N GLU A 30 4.74 -10.15 13.95
CA GLU A 30 5.75 -10.10 12.90
C GLU A 30 6.15 -8.66 12.56
N VAL A 31 5.21 -7.71 12.55
CA VAL A 31 5.49 -6.28 12.33
C VAL A 31 6.35 -5.72 13.46
N VAL A 32 6.01 -6.04 14.71
CA VAL A 32 6.78 -5.58 15.88
C VAL A 32 8.21 -6.13 15.86
N ASN A 33 8.38 -7.38 15.44
CA ASN A 33 9.69 -8.05 15.42
C ASN A 33 10.54 -7.74 14.16
N LYS A 34 9.98 -7.04 13.17
CA LYS A 34 10.66 -6.70 11.92
C LYS A 34 10.61 -5.18 11.69
N PRO A 35 11.67 -4.44 12.05
CA PRO A 35 11.71 -2.97 11.95
C PRO A 35 11.36 -2.45 10.56
N GLU A 36 11.72 -3.19 9.51
CA GLU A 36 11.39 -2.83 8.14
C GLU A 36 9.88 -2.74 7.88
N LEU A 37 9.05 -3.51 8.61
CA LEU A 37 7.58 -3.52 8.46
C LEU A 37 6.90 -2.37 9.19
N GLN A 38 7.61 -1.71 10.11
CA GLN A 38 7.08 -0.60 10.89
C GLN A 38 7.05 0.71 10.09
N SER A 39 7.81 0.79 9.00
CA SER A 39 7.82 1.93 8.08
C SER A 39 7.45 1.50 6.66
N PRO A 40 6.15 1.45 6.33
CA PRO A 40 5.71 1.15 4.97
C PRO A 40 6.14 2.28 4.04
N THR A 41 7.04 1.96 3.12
CA THR A 41 7.61 2.93 2.17
C THR A 41 7.55 2.39 0.75
N ILE A 42 7.57 3.29 -0.24
CA ILE A 42 7.61 2.87 -1.65
C ILE A 42 8.95 2.21 -2.00
N THR A 43 10.04 2.58 -1.31
CA THR A 43 11.38 2.01 -1.50
C THR A 43 11.39 0.51 -1.25
N ARG A 44 10.70 0.04 -0.22
CA ARG A 44 10.61 -1.39 0.11
C ARG A 44 9.92 -2.21 -0.97
N ILE A 45 8.89 -1.64 -1.61
CA ILE A 45 8.12 -2.28 -2.67
C ILE A 45 8.62 -1.89 -4.08
N ARG A 46 9.75 -1.18 -4.18
CA ARG A 46 10.24 -0.59 -5.44
C ARG A 46 10.29 -1.59 -6.58
N GLN A 47 10.80 -2.80 -6.34
CA GLN A 47 10.88 -3.83 -7.38
C GLN A 47 9.50 -4.28 -7.89
N LYS A 48 8.46 -4.23 -7.04
CA LYS A 48 7.09 -4.61 -7.39
C LYS A 48 6.37 -3.51 -8.17
N VAL A 49 6.72 -2.24 -7.93
CA VAL A 49 6.02 -1.07 -8.49
C VAL A 49 6.86 -0.26 -9.48
N ALA A 50 8.06 -0.75 -9.84
CA ALA A 50 8.96 -0.05 -10.74
C ALA A 50 8.31 0.10 -12.12
N GLY A 51 8.24 1.35 -12.60
CA GLY A 51 7.62 1.67 -13.89
C GLY A 51 6.08 1.71 -13.86
N MET A 52 5.44 1.40 -12.72
CA MET A 52 3.99 1.49 -12.59
C MET A 52 3.55 2.93 -12.34
N THR A 53 2.47 3.31 -13.01
CA THR A 53 1.63 4.44 -12.65
C THR A 53 0.92 4.15 -11.32
N ALA A 54 0.35 5.17 -10.68
CA ALA A 54 -0.34 4.89 -9.43
C ALA A 54 -1.67 4.16 -9.60
N ASP A 55 -2.32 4.29 -10.76
CA ASP A 55 -3.55 3.55 -11.03
C ASP A 55 -3.23 2.06 -11.12
N GLU A 56 -2.09 1.71 -11.73
CA GLU A 56 -1.56 0.33 -11.74
C GLU A 56 -1.15 -0.13 -10.33
N ILE A 57 -0.57 0.73 -9.49
CA ILE A 57 -0.26 0.39 -8.09
C ILE A 57 -1.54 0.11 -7.30
N ILE A 58 -2.58 0.93 -7.46
CA ILE A 58 -3.88 0.75 -6.82
C ILE A 58 -4.52 -0.56 -7.30
N ALA A 59 -4.50 -0.82 -8.61
CA ALA A 59 -5.02 -2.05 -9.19
C ALA A 59 -4.28 -3.30 -8.68
N LEU A 60 -2.95 -3.22 -8.56
CA LEU A 60 -2.12 -4.30 -8.00
C LEU A 60 -2.47 -4.58 -6.54
N ALA A 61 -2.66 -3.53 -5.73
CA ALA A 61 -3.05 -3.69 -4.34
C ALA A 61 -4.44 -4.32 -4.20
N ALA A 62 -5.39 -3.96 -5.07
CA ALA A 62 -6.75 -4.52 -5.07
C ALA A 62 -6.79 -6.03 -5.38
N GLN A 63 -5.78 -6.55 -6.08
CA GLN A 63 -5.64 -8.00 -6.35
C GLN A 63 -5.15 -8.80 -5.13
N ASN A 64 -4.72 -8.12 -4.05
CA ASN A 64 -4.28 -8.79 -2.82
C ASN A 64 -5.41 -8.82 -1.77
N PRO A 65 -6.07 -9.97 -1.55
CA PRO A 65 -7.18 -10.07 -0.58
C PRO A 65 -6.70 -10.10 0.89
N SER A 66 -5.38 -10.09 1.14
CA SER A 66 -4.82 -10.36 2.47
C SER A 66 -4.98 -9.22 3.47
N VAL A 67 -5.19 -7.98 3.02
CA VAL A 67 -5.32 -6.81 3.90
C VAL A 67 -6.75 -6.28 3.82
N ARG A 68 -7.58 -6.64 4.80
CA ARG A 68 -8.94 -6.08 4.95
C ARG A 68 -8.85 -4.75 5.68
N VAL A 69 -8.88 -3.66 4.92
CA VAL A 69 -9.09 -2.33 5.49
C VAL A 69 -10.58 -2.21 5.76
N ALA A 70 -10.99 -2.14 7.02
CA ALA A 70 -12.39 -1.88 7.34
C ALA A 70 -12.79 -0.54 6.69
N PRO A 71 -13.92 -0.47 5.97
CA PRO A 71 -14.41 0.81 5.50
C PRO A 71 -14.58 1.71 6.73
N ALA A 72 -14.05 2.94 6.67
CA ALA A 72 -14.31 3.93 7.70
C ALA A 72 -15.83 3.97 7.93
N GLY A 73 -16.25 3.72 9.16
CA GLY A 73 -17.66 3.58 9.53
C GLY A 73 -18.48 4.78 9.04
N ARG A 74 -19.71 4.48 8.60
CA ARG A 74 -20.73 5.47 8.25
C ARG A 74 -21.05 6.40 9.40
#